data_AF-A0A8X6NYU7-F1
#
_entry.id   AF-A0A8X6NYU7-F1
#
_cell.length_a   1.000
_cell.length_b   1.000
_cell.length_c   1.000
_cell.angle_alpha   90.00
_cell.angle_beta   90.00
_cell.angle_gamma   90.00
#
_symmetry.space_group_name_H-M   'P 1'
#
loop_
_entity.id
_entity.type
_entity.pdbx_description
1 polymer ?
#
loop_
_entity_poly.entity_id
_entity_poly.type
_entity_poly.pdbx_seq_one_letter_code
_entity_poly.pdbx_strand_id
1 'polypeptide(L)'
;MATLLAFRLSKIAITCGVSQAFLQLILSNEDRDTTRFFWCKTMYTADGKLCIEDEIVIYRFTCLLFGLTSNPFLLSVFLCELATMYKQTYPTASKYIMYNTYMNDFVMGTSAHTEATILYQEMQQLTSHISLPLAKWTTNSKILQDMWKQENVEFKNITQVLGVNLDTDRDVFQIDVQVKIVRASKEPVTKRLLLKLISKVYDPLGLFAPVTVIEKILFQDTWLSRIQWDELLPPSIAQQWYRTTEILLYTTPAQRLHYPGTDNPADHLTRDTFPSQLSALESWWHGPNWLTQNPEIWPTNDLSSHTQPLVEVELRKTEFQFFYVATVEPIIDTFRYSSCTKFLRMVAWILCFVRNCKSQPHIPHEFNCNDIENAKEYCIQTAQYQCFPDEINALKAGRPLQTKSEISCFNPCLKDGYLRFEVFNYLKFLQILNTLYYWLETTPLSSFRSSIPTYISII
;
A
#
# COMPACT_ATOMS: atom_id res chain seq x y z
N MET A 1 2.00 -4.96 -3.21
CA MET A 1 0.79 -4.18 -3.55
C MET A 1 0.37 -4.41 -5.00
N ALA A 2 1.20 -4.06 -5.99
CA ALA A 2 0.90 -4.22 -7.41
C ALA A 2 0.46 -5.65 -7.81
N THR A 3 1.15 -6.69 -7.32
CA THR A 3 0.79 -8.09 -7.61
C THR A 3 -0.61 -8.47 -7.13
N LEU A 4 -1.01 -8.03 -5.93
CA LEU A 4 -2.33 -8.32 -5.36
C LEU A 4 -3.44 -7.55 -6.10
N LEU A 5 -3.14 -6.35 -6.58
CA LEU A 5 -4.07 -5.57 -7.43
C LEU A 5 -4.21 -6.22 -8.82
N ALA A 6 -3.12 -6.52 -9.50
CA ALA A 6 -3.15 -7.18 -10.82
C ALA A 6 -3.91 -8.52 -10.77
N PHE A 7 -3.71 -9.28 -9.69
CA PHE A 7 -4.46 -10.50 -9.39
C PHE A 7 -5.98 -10.26 -9.29
N ARG A 8 -6.42 -9.17 -8.65
CA ARG A 8 -7.84 -8.86 -8.41
C ARG A 8 -8.54 -8.03 -9.47
N LEU A 9 -7.81 -7.40 -10.38
CA LEU A 9 -8.42 -6.71 -11.53
C LEU A 9 -9.08 -7.70 -12.51
N SER A 10 -8.78 -8.99 -12.39
CA SER A 10 -9.31 -10.03 -13.26
C SER A 10 -10.45 -10.81 -12.61
N LYS A 11 -11.35 -11.33 -13.45
CA LYS A 11 -12.53 -12.10 -13.00
C LYS A 11 -12.15 -13.46 -12.41
N ILE A 12 -11.15 -14.11 -12.98
CA ILE A 12 -10.71 -15.45 -12.59
C ILE A 12 -9.36 -15.33 -11.91
N ALA A 13 -9.30 -15.75 -10.66
CA ALA A 13 -8.10 -15.86 -9.86
C ALA A 13 -7.53 -17.27 -9.94
N ILE A 14 -6.23 -17.40 -10.14
CA ILE A 14 -5.49 -18.66 -10.01
C ILE A 14 -4.26 -18.41 -9.16
N THR A 15 -4.06 -19.25 -8.15
CA THR A 15 -2.81 -19.29 -7.38
C THR A 15 -2.31 -20.71 -7.22
N CYS A 16 -1.00 -20.84 -7.11
CA CYS A 16 -0.36 -22.08 -6.68
C CYS A 16 0.96 -21.79 -5.96
N GLY A 17 1.38 -22.71 -5.11
CA GLY A 17 2.65 -22.67 -4.40
C GLY A 17 3.73 -23.38 -5.20
N VAL A 18 4.84 -22.67 -5.44
CA VAL A 18 6.04 -23.20 -6.12
C VAL A 18 7.15 -23.60 -5.14
N SER A 19 6.96 -23.40 -3.83
CA SER A 19 7.97 -23.66 -2.80
C SER A 19 8.54 -25.08 -2.76
N GLN A 20 7.82 -26.09 -3.25
CA GLN A 20 8.34 -27.47 -3.30
C GLN A 20 9.54 -27.60 -4.27
N ALA A 21 9.74 -26.62 -5.15
CA ALA A 21 10.89 -26.54 -6.04
C ALA A 21 12.23 -26.46 -5.32
N PHE A 22 12.27 -25.92 -4.09
CA PHE A 22 13.52 -25.82 -3.35
C PHE A 22 14.20 -27.19 -3.17
N LEU A 23 13.40 -28.24 -2.93
CA LEU A 23 13.91 -29.59 -2.76
C LEU A 23 14.41 -30.23 -4.06
N GLN A 24 14.05 -29.67 -5.22
CA GLN A 24 14.52 -30.12 -6.54
C GLN A 24 15.78 -29.36 -7.01
N LEU A 25 16.10 -28.23 -6.36
CA LEU A 25 17.25 -27.40 -6.71
C LEU A 25 18.46 -27.82 -5.88
N ILE A 26 19.48 -28.36 -6.55
CA ILE A 26 20.69 -28.87 -5.93
C ILE A 26 21.60 -27.72 -5.47
N LEU A 27 22.08 -27.79 -4.23
CA LEU A 27 23.12 -26.90 -3.73
C LEU A 27 24.48 -27.29 -4.30
N SER A 28 25.26 -26.27 -4.69
CA SER A 28 26.66 -26.43 -5.09
C SER A 28 27.42 -27.16 -3.97
N ASN A 29 28.38 -28.02 -4.34
CA ASN A 29 29.13 -28.79 -3.34
C ASN A 29 29.87 -27.90 -2.32
N GLU A 30 30.27 -26.70 -2.76
CA GLU A 30 30.98 -25.71 -1.94
C GLU A 30 30.06 -25.06 -0.89
N ASP A 31 28.79 -24.84 -1.21
CA ASP A 31 27.84 -24.18 -0.30
C ASP A 31 27.22 -25.14 0.71
N ARG A 32 27.22 -26.46 0.46
CA ARG A 32 26.54 -27.46 1.33
C ARG A 32 27.00 -27.40 2.78
N ASP A 33 28.28 -27.12 3.02
CA ASP A 33 28.83 -27.10 4.37
C ASP A 33 28.32 -25.91 5.21
N THR A 34 27.79 -24.87 4.58
CA THR A 34 27.12 -23.76 5.27
C THR A 34 25.72 -24.13 5.79
N THR A 35 25.19 -25.28 5.38
CA THR A 35 23.83 -25.75 5.71
C THR A 35 23.81 -26.91 6.72
N ARG A 36 24.91 -27.08 7.47
CA ARG A 36 25.03 -28.16 8.45
C ARG A 36 24.06 -27.95 9.62
N PHE A 37 23.49 -29.04 10.11
CA PHE A 37 22.67 -29.05 11.31
C PHE A 37 22.94 -30.29 12.16
N PHE A 38 22.77 -30.13 13.47
CA PHE A 38 22.85 -31.22 14.43
C PHE A 38 21.50 -31.91 14.54
N TRP A 39 21.53 -33.24 14.57
CA TRP A 39 20.36 -34.08 14.77
C TRP A 39 20.62 -35.05 15.90
N CYS A 40 19.80 -34.99 16.95
CA CYS A 40 19.83 -35.98 18.01
C CYS A 40 18.93 -37.15 17.60
N LYS A 41 19.46 -38.37 17.62
CA LYS A 41 18.63 -39.55 17.35
C LYS A 41 17.55 -39.69 18.41
N THR A 42 16.37 -40.13 17.99
CA THR A 42 15.25 -40.41 18.90
C THR A 42 14.91 -41.89 18.83
N MET A 43 14.66 -42.47 20.00
CA MET A 43 14.31 -43.88 20.17
C MET A 43 13.00 -43.96 20.93
N TYR A 44 12.21 -44.99 20.68
CA TYR A 44 11.08 -45.32 21.54
C TYR A 44 11.54 -46.38 22.54
N THR A 45 11.40 -46.08 23.83
CA THR A 45 11.53 -47.07 24.89
C THR A 45 10.44 -48.15 24.74
N ALA A 46 10.64 -49.31 25.35
CA ALA A 46 9.66 -50.40 25.34
C ALA A 46 8.27 -49.97 25.84
N ASP A 47 8.24 -48.92 26.67
CA ASP A 47 7.05 -48.31 27.26
C ASP A 47 6.35 -47.30 26.33
N GLY A 48 6.86 -47.11 25.11
CA GLY A 48 6.35 -46.17 24.10
C GLY A 48 6.76 -44.70 24.32
N LYS A 49 7.64 -44.40 25.31
CA LYS A 49 8.15 -43.04 25.51
C LYS A 49 9.30 -42.73 24.55
N LEU A 50 9.22 -41.57 23.91
CA LEU A 50 10.29 -41.00 23.09
C LEU A 50 11.45 -40.56 24.00
N CYS A 51 12.63 -41.13 23.82
CA CYS A 51 13.87 -40.67 24.42
C CYS A 51 14.83 -40.15 23.34
N ILE A 52 15.63 -39.16 23.71
CA ILE A 52 16.67 -38.58 22.86
C ILE A 52 17.97 -39.30 23.23
N GLU A 53 18.68 -39.83 22.24
CA GLU A 53 20.02 -40.40 22.44
C GLU A 53 21.06 -39.30 22.62
N ASP A 54 22.13 -39.61 23.37
CA ASP A 54 23.27 -38.71 23.55
C ASP A 54 24.14 -38.59 22.27
N GLU A 55 23.89 -39.41 21.25
CA GLU A 55 24.59 -39.35 19.97
C GLU A 55 24.05 -38.22 19.09
N ILE A 56 24.90 -37.22 18.82
CA ILE A 56 24.62 -36.14 17.88
C ILE A 56 25.19 -36.51 16.51
N VAL A 57 24.31 -36.58 15.50
CA VAL A 57 24.68 -36.76 14.10
C VAL A 57 24.69 -35.41 13.38
N ILE A 58 25.68 -35.17 12.53
CA ILE A 58 25.75 -33.96 11.71
C ILE A 58 25.24 -34.27 10.32
N TYR A 59 24.18 -33.58 9.91
CA TYR A 59 23.68 -33.60 8.54
C TYR A 59 23.98 -32.28 7.84
N ARG A 60 23.90 -32.29 6.52
CA ARG A 60 23.94 -31.09 5.67
C ARG A 60 22.92 -31.24 4.56
N PHE A 61 22.36 -30.14 4.10
CA PHE A 61 21.44 -30.18 2.96
C PHE A 61 22.23 -30.33 1.66
N THR A 62 21.64 -31.09 0.72
CA THR A 62 22.16 -31.24 -0.65
C THR A 62 21.31 -30.47 -1.68
N CYS A 63 20.12 -30.02 -1.26
CA CYS A 63 19.18 -29.20 -2.01
C CYS A 63 18.86 -27.92 -1.23
N LEU A 64 18.20 -26.94 -1.85
CA LEU A 64 17.80 -25.72 -1.17
C LEU A 64 16.82 -26.05 -0.03
N LEU A 65 17.19 -25.67 1.19
CA LEU A 65 16.37 -25.86 2.38
C LEU A 65 15.36 -24.72 2.57
N PHE A 66 14.19 -24.99 3.12
CA PHE A 66 13.20 -23.96 3.39
C PHE A 66 13.70 -22.92 4.42
N GLY A 67 13.40 -21.64 4.16
CA GLY A 67 13.65 -20.57 5.14
C GLY A 67 14.92 -19.76 4.91
N LEU A 68 15.75 -20.09 3.91
CA LEU A 68 16.83 -19.20 3.50
C LEU A 68 16.27 -17.95 2.80
N THR A 69 16.81 -16.79 3.15
CA THR A 69 16.39 -15.49 2.59
C THR A 69 16.69 -15.35 1.10
N SER A 70 17.70 -16.09 0.59
CA SER A 70 18.10 -16.10 -0.82
C SER A 70 17.25 -17.02 -1.71
N ASN A 71 16.53 -17.98 -1.13
CA ASN A 71 15.76 -18.97 -1.87
C ASN A 71 14.77 -18.39 -2.89
N PRO A 72 13.96 -17.37 -2.53
CA PRO A 72 12.95 -16.86 -3.45
C PRO A 72 13.57 -16.27 -4.72
N PHE A 73 14.76 -15.64 -4.59
CA PHE A 73 15.54 -15.17 -5.74
C PHE A 73 15.98 -16.33 -6.63
N LEU A 74 16.61 -17.37 -6.04
CA LEU A 74 17.08 -18.54 -6.79
C LEU A 74 15.94 -19.25 -7.52
N LEU A 75 14.78 -19.38 -6.87
CA LEU A 75 13.60 -19.96 -7.47
C LEU A 75 13.04 -19.11 -8.61
N SER A 76 12.99 -17.79 -8.43
CA SER A 76 12.54 -16.88 -9.49
C SER A 76 13.45 -16.95 -10.71
N VAL A 77 14.77 -16.95 -10.52
CA VAL A 77 15.74 -17.11 -11.61
C VAL A 77 15.54 -18.45 -12.33
N PHE A 78 15.41 -19.53 -11.57
CA PHE A 78 15.18 -20.86 -12.14
C PHE A 78 13.89 -20.95 -12.95
N LEU A 79 12.78 -20.43 -12.42
CA LEU A 79 11.49 -20.42 -13.11
C LEU A 79 11.54 -19.56 -14.38
N CYS A 80 12.24 -18.42 -14.35
CA CYS A 80 12.47 -17.58 -15.52
C CYS A 80 13.29 -18.29 -16.60
N GLU A 81 14.31 -19.05 -16.22
CA GLU A 81 15.12 -19.83 -17.16
C GLU A 81 14.28 -20.94 -17.81
N LEU A 82 13.50 -21.67 -17.00
CA LEU A 82 12.57 -22.70 -17.47
C LEU A 82 11.54 -22.13 -18.46
N ALA A 83 10.92 -20.99 -18.11
CA ALA A 83 9.99 -20.28 -18.97
C ALA A 83 10.65 -19.82 -20.28
N THR A 84 11.91 -19.39 -20.24
CA THR A 84 12.63 -18.95 -21.44
C THR A 84 12.93 -20.13 -22.35
N MET A 85 13.38 -21.26 -21.80
CA MET A 85 13.71 -22.48 -22.53
C MET A 85 12.51 -23.05 -23.28
N TYR A 86 11.33 -23.07 -22.66
CA TYR A 86 10.12 -23.65 -23.23
C TYR A 86 9.12 -22.61 -23.77
N LYS A 87 9.56 -21.36 -23.98
CA LYS A 87 8.70 -20.24 -24.40
C LYS A 87 7.89 -20.52 -25.68
N GLN A 88 8.47 -21.27 -26.61
CA GLN A 88 7.80 -21.63 -27.87
C GLN A 88 6.74 -22.72 -27.68
N THR A 89 6.94 -23.63 -26.74
CA THR A 89 6.04 -24.76 -26.46
C THR A 89 4.91 -24.35 -25.53
N TYR A 90 5.21 -23.53 -24.52
CA TYR A 90 4.27 -23.12 -23.46
C TYR A 90 4.25 -21.57 -23.34
N PRO A 91 3.76 -20.84 -24.35
CA PRO A 91 3.86 -19.39 -24.40
C PRO A 91 3.06 -18.69 -23.30
N THR A 92 1.92 -19.25 -22.89
CA THR A 92 1.03 -18.68 -21.87
C THR A 92 1.66 -18.80 -20.49
N ALA A 93 2.09 -20.00 -20.10
CA ALA A 93 2.79 -20.24 -18.84
C ALA A 93 4.08 -19.43 -18.75
N SER A 94 4.86 -19.40 -19.84
CA SER A 94 6.13 -18.66 -19.86
C SER A 94 5.93 -17.16 -19.68
N LYS A 95 4.90 -16.58 -20.33
CA LYS A 95 4.52 -15.18 -20.12
C LYS A 95 4.19 -14.91 -18.66
N TYR A 96 3.32 -15.70 -18.05
CA TYR A 96 2.87 -15.43 -16.69
C TYR A 96 3.96 -15.70 -15.64
N ILE A 97 4.78 -16.74 -15.79
CA ILE A 97 5.88 -17.02 -14.85
C ILE A 97 6.82 -15.82 -14.71
N MET A 98 7.14 -15.14 -15.82
CA MET A 98 8.04 -13.98 -15.84
C MET A 98 7.53 -12.79 -15.03
N TYR A 99 6.21 -12.62 -14.88
CA TYR A 99 5.61 -11.40 -14.30
C TYR A 99 4.74 -11.64 -13.06
N ASN A 100 4.34 -12.88 -12.79
CA ASN A 100 3.32 -13.22 -11.79
C ASN A 100 3.82 -14.14 -10.67
N THR A 101 5.13 -14.38 -10.61
CA THR A 101 5.76 -15.10 -9.50
C THR A 101 6.23 -14.11 -8.45
N TYR A 102 5.72 -14.22 -7.22
CA TYR A 102 6.19 -13.44 -6.09
C TYR A 102 6.65 -14.35 -4.97
N MET A 103 7.94 -14.29 -4.67
CA MET A 103 8.62 -15.18 -3.72
C MET A 103 8.38 -16.66 -4.04
N ASN A 104 7.43 -17.29 -3.33
CA ASN A 104 7.13 -18.71 -3.42
C ASN A 104 5.73 -19.00 -3.97
N ASP A 105 5.01 -17.94 -4.32
CA ASP A 105 3.63 -18.00 -4.77
C ASP A 105 3.54 -17.51 -6.21
N PHE A 106 2.93 -18.33 -7.05
CA PHE A 106 2.47 -17.91 -8.36
C PHE A 106 1.05 -17.38 -8.20
N VAL A 107 0.83 -16.12 -8.59
CA VAL A 107 -0.43 -15.42 -8.36
C VAL A 107 -0.85 -14.69 -9.62
N MET A 108 -1.97 -15.11 -10.19
CA MET A 108 -2.41 -14.62 -11.49
C MET A 108 -3.92 -14.40 -11.55
N GLY A 109 -4.32 -13.40 -12.33
CA GLY A 109 -5.69 -13.20 -12.76
C GLY A 109 -5.85 -13.26 -14.29
N THR A 110 -6.96 -13.80 -14.78
CA THR A 110 -7.40 -13.71 -16.19
C THR A 110 -8.90 -13.39 -16.28
N SER A 111 -9.34 -12.81 -17.40
CA SER A 111 -10.75 -12.50 -17.68
C SER A 111 -11.49 -13.65 -18.37
N ALA A 112 -10.79 -14.65 -18.93
CA ALA A 112 -11.37 -15.71 -19.75
C ALA A 112 -11.06 -17.11 -19.22
N HIS A 113 -12.09 -17.97 -19.13
CA HIS A 113 -11.92 -19.37 -18.67
C HIS A 113 -11.01 -20.19 -19.58
N THR A 114 -11.01 -19.93 -20.89
CA THR A 114 -10.16 -20.63 -21.85
C THR A 114 -8.68 -20.38 -21.59
N GLU A 115 -8.29 -19.12 -21.37
CA GLU A 115 -6.91 -18.75 -21.02
C GLU A 115 -6.49 -19.36 -19.67
N ALA A 116 -7.42 -19.36 -18.71
CA ALA A 116 -7.22 -19.95 -17.39
C ALA A 116 -6.91 -21.46 -17.47
N THR A 117 -7.67 -22.19 -18.29
CA THR A 117 -7.45 -23.62 -18.54
C THR A 117 -6.16 -23.91 -19.30
N ILE A 118 -5.88 -23.15 -20.37
CA ILE A 118 -4.63 -23.29 -21.15
C ILE A 118 -3.43 -23.09 -20.23
N LEU A 119 -3.44 -22.04 -19.41
CA LEU A 119 -2.35 -21.79 -18.49
C LEU A 119 -2.15 -22.96 -17.51
N TYR A 120 -3.23 -23.45 -16.89
CA TYR A 120 -3.11 -24.55 -15.94
C TYR A 120 -2.46 -25.77 -16.59
N GLN A 121 -2.90 -26.13 -17.80
CA GLN A 121 -2.35 -27.25 -18.57
C GLN A 121 -0.87 -27.01 -18.93
N GLU A 122 -0.55 -25.84 -19.46
CA GLU A 122 0.82 -25.47 -19.81
C GLU A 122 1.74 -25.47 -18.57
N MET A 123 1.28 -24.98 -17.42
CA MET A 123 2.03 -24.99 -16.16
C MET A 123 2.32 -26.41 -15.68
N GLN A 124 1.32 -27.30 -15.70
CA GLN A 124 1.50 -28.72 -15.34
C GLN A 124 2.50 -29.41 -16.27
N GLN A 125 2.38 -29.19 -17.58
CA GLN A 125 3.30 -29.77 -18.57
C GLN A 125 4.72 -29.21 -18.43
N LEU A 126 4.87 -27.89 -18.28
CA LEU A 126 6.16 -27.23 -18.08
C LEU A 126 6.88 -27.78 -16.83
N THR A 127 6.15 -27.90 -15.72
CA THR A 127 6.73 -28.38 -14.45
C THR A 127 6.98 -29.89 -14.42
N SER A 128 6.29 -30.66 -15.26
CA SER A 128 6.56 -32.10 -15.43
C SER A 128 7.97 -32.39 -15.98
N HIS A 129 8.53 -31.50 -16.82
CA HIS A 129 9.90 -31.65 -17.36
C HIS A 129 10.98 -31.67 -16.29
N ILE A 130 10.70 -31.09 -15.12
CA ILE A 130 11.65 -30.96 -14.00
C ILE A 130 11.17 -31.67 -12.74
N SER A 131 10.17 -32.56 -12.86
CA SER A 131 9.57 -33.28 -11.72
C SER A 131 9.19 -32.34 -10.56
N LEU A 132 8.67 -31.16 -10.90
CA LEU A 132 8.26 -30.15 -9.92
C LEU A 132 6.76 -30.26 -9.65
N PRO A 133 6.33 -30.86 -8.53
CA PRO A 133 4.93 -30.80 -8.13
C PRO A 133 4.54 -29.37 -7.71
N LEU A 134 3.64 -28.76 -8.48
CA LEU A 134 2.93 -27.55 -8.06
C LEU A 134 1.86 -27.92 -7.04
N ALA A 135 1.85 -27.22 -5.91
CA ALA A 135 0.97 -27.53 -4.78
C ALA A 135 0.07 -26.35 -4.43
N LYS A 136 -0.87 -26.56 -3.51
CA LYS A 136 -1.74 -25.49 -2.95
C LYS A 136 -2.49 -24.71 -4.04
N TRP A 137 -3.00 -25.40 -5.05
CA TRP A 137 -3.81 -24.79 -6.08
C TRP A 137 -5.06 -24.14 -5.48
N THR A 138 -5.45 -22.99 -6.02
CA THR A 138 -6.65 -22.28 -5.60
C THR A 138 -7.20 -21.46 -6.77
N THR A 139 -8.52 -21.46 -6.95
CA THR A 139 -9.20 -20.66 -7.98
C THR A 139 -10.65 -20.39 -7.60
N ASN A 140 -11.18 -19.25 -8.05
CA ASN A 140 -12.60 -18.90 -7.97
C ASN A 140 -13.42 -19.41 -9.18
N SER A 141 -12.79 -20.05 -10.17
CA SER A 141 -13.48 -20.60 -11.33
C SER A 141 -14.02 -22.01 -11.07
N LYS A 142 -15.36 -22.17 -11.12
CA LYS A 142 -16.01 -23.49 -10.97
C LYS A 142 -15.59 -24.48 -12.06
N ILE A 143 -15.39 -24.01 -13.29
CA ILE A 143 -14.92 -24.84 -14.41
C ILE A 143 -13.56 -25.48 -14.09
N LEU A 144 -12.60 -24.67 -13.61
CA LEU A 144 -11.29 -25.19 -13.21
C LEU A 144 -11.39 -26.10 -12.00
N GLN A 145 -12.20 -25.75 -10.99
CA GLN A 145 -12.40 -26.62 -9.82
C GLN A 145 -12.95 -28.00 -10.22
N ASP A 146 -13.90 -28.07 -11.14
CA ASP A 146 -14.48 -29.34 -11.58
C ASP A 146 -13.49 -30.17 -12.41
N MET A 147 -12.68 -29.52 -13.25
CA MET A 147 -11.57 -30.16 -13.96
C MET A 147 -10.53 -30.72 -12.97
N TRP A 148 -10.13 -29.94 -11.95
CA TRP A 148 -9.18 -30.38 -10.94
C TRP A 148 -9.69 -31.55 -10.09
N LYS A 149 -11.00 -31.61 -9.79
CA LYS A 149 -11.60 -32.78 -9.13
C LYS A 149 -11.48 -34.04 -9.99
N GLN A 150 -11.68 -33.93 -11.30
CA GLN A 150 -11.55 -35.07 -12.23
C GLN A 150 -10.09 -35.56 -12.31
N GLU A 151 -9.14 -34.63 -12.22
CA GLU A 151 -7.70 -34.92 -12.22
C GLU A 151 -7.15 -35.31 -10.83
N ASN A 152 -7.99 -35.40 -9.80
CA ASN A 152 -7.59 -35.64 -8.40
C ASN A 152 -6.56 -34.63 -7.86
N VAL A 153 -6.65 -33.38 -8.29
CA VAL A 153 -5.78 -32.29 -7.81
C VAL A 153 -6.37 -31.69 -6.54
N GLU A 154 -5.55 -31.62 -5.49
CA GLU A 154 -5.94 -30.99 -4.23
C GLU A 154 -5.95 -29.46 -4.38
N PHE A 155 -7.09 -28.84 -4.08
CA PHE A 155 -7.23 -27.38 -4.03
C PHE A 155 -7.98 -26.93 -2.78
N LYS A 156 -7.80 -25.66 -2.41
CA LYS A 156 -8.44 -25.05 -1.24
C LYS A 156 -9.42 -23.96 -1.65
N ASN A 157 -10.55 -23.87 -0.93
CA ASN A 157 -11.53 -22.80 -1.14
C ASN A 157 -11.20 -21.53 -0.33
N ILE A 158 -10.46 -21.71 0.78
CA ILE A 158 -9.95 -20.61 1.59
C ILE A 158 -8.43 -20.72 1.59
N THR A 159 -7.77 -19.68 1.11
CA THR A 159 -6.31 -19.63 1.03
C THR A 159 -5.79 -18.26 1.43
N GLN A 160 -4.51 -18.18 1.74
CA GLN A 160 -3.82 -16.92 1.98
C GLN A 160 -3.04 -16.55 0.72
N VAL A 161 -3.39 -15.44 0.08
CA VAL A 161 -2.69 -14.91 -1.10
C VAL A 161 -1.87 -13.71 -0.65
N LEU A 162 -0.54 -13.82 -0.71
CA LEU A 162 0.40 -12.76 -0.31
C LEU A 162 0.10 -12.17 1.07
N GLY A 163 -0.33 -13.01 2.03
CA GLY A 163 -0.64 -12.59 3.39
C GLY A 163 -2.11 -12.24 3.65
N VAL A 164 -2.96 -12.13 2.63
CA VAL A 164 -4.40 -11.79 2.78
C VAL A 164 -5.26 -13.03 2.54
N ASN A 165 -6.26 -13.28 3.40
CA ASN A 165 -7.15 -14.43 3.21
C ASN A 165 -8.14 -14.16 2.07
N LEU A 166 -8.28 -15.13 1.18
CA LEU A 166 -9.21 -15.14 0.06
C LEU A 166 -10.14 -16.35 0.19
N ASP A 167 -11.43 -16.08 0.11
CA ASP A 167 -12.47 -17.10 -0.06
C ASP A 167 -12.85 -17.11 -1.54
N THR A 168 -12.49 -18.20 -2.22
CA THR A 168 -12.69 -18.31 -3.66
C THR A 168 -14.10 -18.70 -4.05
N ASP A 169 -14.92 -19.22 -3.12
CA ASP A 169 -16.31 -19.54 -3.42
C ASP A 169 -17.16 -18.29 -3.44
N ARG A 170 -16.92 -17.37 -2.50
CA ARG A 170 -17.59 -16.07 -2.44
C ARG A 170 -16.86 -14.97 -3.22
N ASP A 171 -15.63 -15.24 -3.66
CA ASP A 171 -14.73 -14.30 -4.33
C ASP A 171 -14.48 -13.01 -3.51
N VAL A 172 -14.25 -13.17 -2.21
CA VAL A 172 -14.03 -12.05 -1.28
C VAL A 172 -12.75 -12.20 -0.48
N PHE A 173 -12.06 -11.08 -0.27
CA PHE A 173 -11.04 -11.02 0.76
C PHE A 173 -11.67 -11.03 2.14
N GLN A 174 -11.00 -11.71 3.07
CA GLN A 174 -11.46 -11.88 4.44
C GLN A 174 -10.37 -11.45 5.41
N ILE A 175 -10.80 -10.92 6.55
CA ILE A 175 -10.00 -10.91 7.76
C ILE A 175 -10.52 -12.04 8.63
N ASP A 176 -9.59 -12.80 9.20
CA ASP A 176 -9.92 -13.68 10.32
C ASP A 176 -10.26 -12.84 11.57
N VAL A 177 -11.54 -12.50 11.71
CA VAL A 177 -12.08 -11.82 12.89
C VAL A 177 -12.23 -12.81 14.05
N GLN A 178 -12.28 -14.12 13.80
CA GLN A 178 -12.41 -15.14 14.86
C GLN A 178 -11.21 -15.17 15.82
N VAL A 179 -10.02 -14.86 15.32
CA VAL A 179 -8.82 -14.66 16.15
C VAL A 179 -8.95 -13.48 17.13
N LYS A 180 -9.75 -12.45 16.78
CA LYS A 180 -10.06 -11.32 17.68
C LYS A 180 -11.14 -11.67 18.69
N ILE A 181 -12.15 -12.45 18.28
CA ILE A 181 -13.32 -12.87 19.08
C ILE A 181 -12.93 -13.77 20.26
N VAL A 182 -12.16 -14.83 20.02
CA VAL A 182 -11.90 -15.89 21.03
C VAL A 182 -10.97 -15.41 22.16
N ARG A 183 -10.18 -14.34 21.94
CA ARG A 183 -9.17 -13.85 22.89
C ARG A 183 -9.57 -12.58 23.62
N ALA A 184 -10.56 -11.84 23.13
CA ALA A 184 -11.06 -10.64 23.82
C ALA A 184 -11.87 -10.98 25.10
N SER A 185 -12.47 -12.17 25.21
CA SER A 185 -13.39 -12.49 26.32
C SER A 185 -12.78 -13.25 27.51
N LYS A 186 -11.53 -13.73 27.43
CA LYS A 186 -10.95 -14.60 28.48
C LYS A 186 -9.78 -14.01 29.26
N GLU A 187 -9.05 -13.04 28.70
CA GLU A 187 -7.89 -12.43 29.33
C GLU A 187 -8.15 -10.93 29.55
N PRO A 188 -7.68 -10.36 30.67
CA PRO A 188 -7.83 -8.95 30.90
C PRO A 188 -7.00 -8.16 29.86
N VAL A 189 -7.59 -7.13 29.27
CA VAL A 189 -6.99 -6.43 28.14
C VAL A 189 -5.86 -5.52 28.62
N THR A 190 -4.67 -5.74 28.07
CA THR A 190 -3.48 -4.89 28.28
C THR A 190 -3.08 -4.19 26.99
N LYS A 191 -2.25 -3.15 27.10
CA LYS A 191 -1.68 -2.45 25.94
C LYS A 191 -0.88 -3.38 25.02
N ARG A 192 -0.12 -4.33 25.58
CA ARG A 192 0.63 -5.35 24.82
C ARG A 192 -0.32 -6.28 24.06
N LEU A 193 -1.39 -6.74 24.71
CA LEU A 193 -2.38 -7.59 24.06
C LEU A 193 -3.07 -6.85 22.92
N LEU A 194 -3.46 -5.59 23.13
CA LEU A 194 -4.07 -4.74 22.12
C LEU A 194 -3.18 -4.60 20.88
N LEU A 195 -1.91 -4.23 21.03
CA LEU A 195 -0.96 -4.15 19.91
C LEU A 195 -0.82 -5.48 19.18
N LYS A 196 -0.66 -6.58 19.92
CA LYS A 196 -0.53 -7.93 19.35
C LYS A 196 -1.74 -8.31 18.50
N LEU A 197 -2.94 -7.88 18.89
CA LEU A 197 -4.17 -8.16 18.14
C LEU A 197 -4.32 -7.25 16.90
N ILE A 198 -3.99 -5.97 17.03
CA ILE A 198 -4.02 -5.01 15.90
C ILE A 198 -3.02 -5.43 14.82
N SER A 199 -1.79 -5.76 15.21
CA SER A 199 -0.71 -6.12 14.29
C SER A 199 -0.91 -7.44 13.54
N LYS A 200 -1.87 -8.28 13.96
CA LYS A 200 -2.23 -9.51 13.23
C LYS A 200 -3.00 -9.23 11.94
N VAL A 201 -3.62 -8.07 11.81
CA VAL A 201 -4.34 -7.71 10.59
C VAL A 201 -3.33 -7.23 9.56
N TYR A 202 -3.01 -8.11 8.62
CA TYR A 202 -2.21 -7.76 7.45
C TYR A 202 -3.13 -7.20 6.35
N ASP A 203 -3.08 -5.88 6.16
CA ASP A 203 -3.91 -5.16 5.18
C ASP A 203 -3.04 -4.24 4.31
N PRO A 204 -2.31 -4.82 3.34
CA PRO A 204 -1.40 -4.04 2.51
C PRO A 204 -2.13 -3.07 1.59
N LEU A 205 -3.41 -3.30 1.29
CA LEU A 205 -4.23 -2.45 0.39
C LEU A 205 -5.07 -1.41 1.13
N GLY A 206 -5.15 -1.48 2.47
CA GLY A 206 -6.03 -0.61 3.24
C GLY A 206 -7.51 -0.95 3.08
N LEU A 207 -7.87 -2.13 2.55
CA LEU A 207 -9.27 -2.54 2.32
C LEU A 207 -10.07 -2.62 3.63
N PHE A 208 -9.36 -2.88 4.72
CA PHE A 208 -9.91 -3.01 6.05
C PHE A 208 -9.52 -1.84 6.95
N ALA A 209 -8.98 -0.75 6.38
CA ALA A 209 -8.68 0.49 7.09
C ALA A 209 -9.88 1.07 7.86
N PRO A 210 -11.12 1.05 7.33
CA PRO A 210 -12.29 1.56 8.07
C PRO A 210 -12.53 0.81 9.40
N VAL A 211 -12.07 -0.43 9.50
CA VAL A 211 -12.10 -1.21 10.74
C VAL A 211 -10.87 -0.94 11.59
N THR A 212 -9.70 -1.11 11.01
CA THR A 212 -8.43 -1.12 11.76
C THR A 212 -8.04 0.26 12.28
N VAL A 213 -8.56 1.35 11.69
CA VAL A 213 -8.30 2.72 12.15
C VAL A 213 -8.84 2.95 13.56
N ILE A 214 -10.04 2.43 13.88
CA ILE A 214 -10.64 2.57 15.22
C ILE A 214 -9.75 1.89 16.26
N GLU A 215 -9.25 0.69 15.94
CA GLU A 215 -8.35 -0.04 16.84
C GLU A 215 -7.01 0.68 17.03
N LYS A 216 -6.48 1.31 15.98
CA LYS A 216 -5.25 2.11 16.03
C LYS A 216 -5.43 3.40 16.85
N ILE A 217 -6.56 4.08 16.73
CA ILE A 217 -6.93 5.24 17.56
C ILE A 217 -7.01 4.80 19.02
N LEU A 218 -7.70 3.69 19.30
CA LEU A 218 -7.77 3.16 20.67
C LEU A 218 -6.39 2.83 21.24
N PHE A 219 -5.50 2.26 20.41
CA PHE A 219 -4.12 2.04 20.82
C PHE A 219 -3.37 3.35 21.10
N GLN A 220 -3.60 4.40 20.31
CA GLN A 220 -3.08 5.74 20.57
C GLN A 220 -3.56 6.29 21.92
N ASP A 221 -4.83 6.09 22.28
CA ASP A 221 -5.38 6.53 23.57
C ASP A 221 -4.67 5.89 24.77
N THR A 222 -4.19 4.64 24.60
CA THR A 222 -3.37 3.99 25.64
C THR A 222 -2.02 4.67 25.87
N TRP A 223 -1.46 5.30 24.83
CA TRP A 223 -0.24 6.10 24.94
C TRP A 223 -0.50 7.44 25.61
N LEU A 224 -1.58 8.12 25.21
CA LEU A 224 -1.97 9.40 25.80
C LEU A 224 -2.31 9.26 27.29
N SER A 225 -2.90 8.13 27.67
CA SER A 225 -3.23 7.78 29.05
C SER A 225 -2.03 7.27 29.87
N ARG A 226 -0.83 7.21 29.27
CA ARG A 226 0.43 6.75 29.90
C ARG A 226 0.38 5.34 30.53
N ILE A 227 -0.46 4.46 29.97
CA ILE A 227 -0.63 3.08 30.43
C ILE A 227 0.63 2.26 30.08
N GLN A 228 1.08 1.44 31.02
CA GLN A 228 2.21 0.53 30.82
C GLN A 228 1.82 -0.71 30.00
N TRP A 229 2.81 -1.43 29.46
CA TRP A 229 2.58 -2.52 28.51
C TRP A 229 1.66 -3.63 29.03
N ASP A 230 1.86 -4.04 30.28
CA ASP A 230 1.18 -5.18 30.91
C ASP A 230 0.18 -4.73 31.99
N GLU A 231 -0.09 -3.43 32.07
CA GLU A 231 -1.13 -2.85 32.91
C GLU A 231 -2.51 -3.03 32.26
N LEU A 232 -3.54 -3.17 33.11
CA LEU A 232 -4.92 -3.29 32.65
C LEU A 232 -5.39 -1.97 32.05
N LEU A 233 -6.11 -2.05 30.93
CA LEU A 233 -6.73 -0.87 30.34
C LEU A 233 -7.80 -0.28 31.28
N PRO A 234 -7.86 1.06 31.44
CA PRO A 234 -8.95 1.73 32.12
C PRO A 234 -10.31 1.32 31.56
N PRO A 235 -11.37 1.30 32.37
CA PRO A 235 -12.71 0.87 31.94
C PRO A 235 -13.21 1.59 30.68
N SER A 236 -12.90 2.88 30.53
CA SER A 236 -13.29 3.67 29.35
C SER A 236 -12.71 3.12 28.03
N ILE A 237 -11.42 2.79 28.02
CA ILE A 237 -10.71 2.26 26.85
C ILE A 237 -11.10 0.79 26.63
N ALA A 238 -11.19 0.01 27.70
CA ALA A 238 -11.60 -1.38 27.62
C ALA A 238 -13.02 -1.52 27.05
N GLN A 239 -13.97 -0.67 27.47
CA GLN A 239 -15.33 -0.69 26.95
C GLN A 239 -15.39 -0.33 25.47
N GLN A 240 -14.60 0.65 25.02
CA GLN A 240 -14.48 0.98 23.59
C GLN A 240 -13.92 -0.20 22.79
N TRP A 241 -12.89 -0.90 23.31
CA TRP A 241 -12.35 -2.11 22.69
C TRP A 241 -13.42 -3.19 22.49
N TYR A 242 -14.18 -3.49 23.55
CA TYR A 242 -15.25 -4.49 23.50
C TYR A 242 -16.33 -4.07 22.50
N ARG A 243 -16.72 -2.79 22.50
CA ARG A 243 -17.72 -2.28 21.57
C ARG A 243 -17.26 -2.36 20.12
N THR A 244 -16.02 -2.00 19.82
CA THR A 244 -15.46 -2.15 18.46
C THR A 244 -15.46 -3.63 18.05
N THR A 245 -15.11 -4.54 18.96
CA THR A 245 -15.11 -5.98 18.70
C THR A 245 -16.52 -6.51 18.43
N GLU A 246 -17.52 -6.08 19.21
CA GLU A 246 -18.94 -6.39 18.98
C GLU A 246 -19.44 -5.87 17.63
N ILE A 247 -19.10 -4.65 17.25
CA ILE A 247 -19.50 -4.10 15.95
C ILE A 247 -18.93 -4.95 14.83
N LEU A 248 -17.68 -5.42 14.93
CA LEU A 248 -17.08 -6.32 13.94
C LEU A 248 -17.68 -7.73 13.95
N LEU A 249 -18.26 -8.16 15.07
CA LEU A 249 -18.98 -9.42 15.21
C LEU A 249 -20.34 -9.39 14.51
N TYR A 250 -21.08 -8.30 14.68
CA TYR A 250 -22.48 -8.21 14.25
C TYR A 250 -22.69 -7.43 12.96
N THR A 251 -21.65 -6.76 12.44
CA THR A 251 -21.71 -6.06 11.14
C THR A 251 -20.92 -6.77 10.07
N THR A 252 -21.55 -6.97 8.92
CA THR A 252 -20.87 -7.40 7.68
C THR A 252 -20.47 -6.17 6.86
N PRO A 253 -19.38 -6.22 6.06
CA PRO A 253 -19.03 -5.12 5.15
C PRO A 253 -20.18 -4.71 4.22
N ALA A 254 -21.06 -5.64 3.86
CA ALA A 254 -22.26 -5.37 3.05
C ALA A 254 -23.33 -4.51 3.75
N GLN A 255 -23.30 -4.42 5.09
CA GLN A 255 -24.19 -3.55 5.87
C GLN A 255 -23.62 -2.13 6.04
N ARG A 256 -22.41 -1.86 5.51
CA ARG A 256 -21.84 -0.52 5.49
C ARG A 256 -22.23 0.15 4.18
N LEU A 257 -23.31 0.92 4.24
CA LEU A 257 -23.78 1.70 3.09
C LEU A 257 -22.76 2.80 2.76
N HIS A 258 -22.55 3.02 1.47
CA HIS A 258 -21.81 4.18 1.00
C HIS A 258 -22.66 5.42 1.25
N TYR A 259 -22.11 6.39 1.98
CA TYR A 259 -22.74 7.70 2.13
C TYR A 259 -22.67 8.43 0.79
N PRO A 260 -23.78 8.91 0.23
CA PRO A 260 -23.71 9.90 -0.84
C PRO A 260 -22.81 11.06 -0.38
N GLY A 261 -21.83 11.47 -1.19
CA GLY A 261 -20.82 12.45 -0.77
C GLY A 261 -21.40 13.80 -0.32
N THR A 262 -22.61 14.16 -0.75
CA THR A 262 -23.32 15.36 -0.29
C THR A 262 -23.82 15.26 1.15
N ASP A 263 -24.01 14.03 1.64
CA ASP A 263 -24.70 13.71 2.89
C ASP A 263 -23.74 13.12 3.93
N ASN A 264 -22.45 13.06 3.61
CA ASN A 264 -21.41 12.60 4.52
C ASN A 264 -21.05 13.72 5.51
N PRO A 265 -21.41 13.63 6.80
CA PRO A 265 -21.10 14.69 7.76
C PRO A 265 -19.60 14.89 7.92
N ALA A 266 -18.77 13.85 7.69
CA ALA A 266 -17.31 13.98 7.73
C ALA A 266 -16.77 14.91 6.64
N ASP A 267 -17.50 15.15 5.55
CA ASP A 267 -17.10 16.10 4.52
C ASP A 267 -16.98 17.52 5.06
N HIS A 268 -17.82 17.92 6.02
CA HIS A 268 -17.79 19.27 6.60
C HIS A 268 -16.46 19.56 7.31
N LEU A 269 -15.82 18.55 7.91
CA LEU A 269 -14.48 18.67 8.52
C LEU A 269 -13.36 18.67 7.49
N THR A 270 -13.59 18.04 6.33
CA THR A 270 -12.62 18.03 5.23
C THR A 270 -12.74 19.25 4.32
N ARG A 271 -13.71 20.13 4.57
CA ARG A 271 -13.92 21.42 3.91
C ARG A 271 -13.56 22.52 4.92
N ASP A 272 -13.14 23.70 4.44
CA ASP A 272 -12.81 24.86 5.28
C ASP A 272 -14.06 25.43 5.98
N THR A 273 -14.62 24.70 6.95
CA THR A 273 -15.79 25.07 7.74
C THR A 273 -15.33 25.59 9.09
N PHE A 274 -15.70 26.82 9.45
CA PHE A 274 -15.36 27.37 10.76
C PHE A 274 -16.13 26.62 11.88
N PRO A 275 -15.56 26.49 13.10
CA PRO A 275 -16.23 25.80 14.21
C PRO A 275 -17.64 26.32 14.53
N SER A 276 -17.87 27.63 14.34
CA SER A 276 -19.18 28.27 14.51
C SER A 276 -20.23 27.83 13.48
N GLN A 277 -19.80 27.54 12.26
CA GLN A 277 -20.66 27.03 11.19
C GLN A 277 -20.92 25.53 11.39
N LEU A 278 -19.91 24.78 11.83
CA LEU A 278 -20.05 23.36 12.15
C LEU A 278 -21.03 23.12 13.31
N SER A 279 -20.98 23.95 14.36
CA SER A 279 -21.90 23.84 15.49
C SER A 279 -23.36 24.06 15.10
N ALA A 280 -23.62 24.77 14.01
CA ALA A 280 -24.97 25.07 13.51
C ALA A 280 -25.49 24.05 12.48
N LEU A 281 -24.67 23.06 12.08
CA LEU A 281 -25.07 22.03 11.13
C LEU A 281 -25.73 20.86 11.86
N GLU A 282 -27.05 20.72 11.70
CA GLU A 282 -27.81 19.59 12.24
C GLU A 282 -27.30 18.23 11.70
N SER A 283 -26.91 18.18 10.43
CA SER A 283 -26.34 16.97 9.80
C SER A 283 -25.05 16.49 10.46
N TRP A 284 -24.27 17.39 11.09
CA TRP A 284 -23.04 17.04 11.80
C TRP A 284 -23.33 16.27 13.10
N TRP A 285 -24.36 16.67 13.84
CA TRP A 285 -24.72 16.09 15.13
C TRP A 285 -25.65 14.89 15.02
N HIS A 286 -26.55 14.90 14.03
CA HIS A 286 -27.60 13.90 13.89
C HIS A 286 -27.40 12.96 12.70
N GLY A 287 -26.39 13.22 11.87
CA GLY A 287 -26.18 12.48 10.62
C GLY A 287 -27.22 12.85 9.56
N PRO A 288 -27.19 12.17 8.40
CA PRO A 288 -28.13 12.45 7.33
C PRO A 288 -29.55 11.96 7.68
N ASN A 289 -30.56 12.72 7.25
CA ASN A 289 -31.96 12.50 7.62
C ASN A 289 -32.45 11.06 7.34
N TRP A 290 -32.00 10.45 6.24
CA TRP A 290 -32.40 9.10 5.86
C TRP A 290 -31.95 8.03 6.87
N LEU A 291 -30.89 8.26 7.64
CA LEU A 291 -30.40 7.30 8.63
C LEU A 291 -31.40 7.06 9.76
N THR A 292 -32.24 8.07 10.04
CA THR A 292 -33.30 7.99 11.06
C THR A 292 -34.63 7.46 10.50
N GLN A 293 -34.72 7.26 9.18
CA GLN A 293 -35.91 6.77 8.50
C GLN A 293 -35.89 5.24 8.36
N ASN A 294 -37.00 4.67 7.88
CA ASN A 294 -37.13 3.23 7.66
C ASN A 294 -35.96 2.70 6.77
N PRO A 295 -35.25 1.63 7.16
CA PRO A 295 -34.19 1.00 6.38
C PRO A 295 -34.51 0.69 4.91
N GLU A 296 -35.79 0.51 4.56
CA GLU A 296 -36.24 0.30 3.18
C GLU A 296 -36.05 1.53 2.26
N ILE A 297 -35.89 2.72 2.85
CA ILE A 297 -35.72 4.00 2.15
C ILE A 297 -34.25 4.43 2.14
N TRP A 298 -33.36 3.65 2.77
CA TRP A 298 -31.94 3.96 2.80
C TRP A 298 -31.34 3.87 1.39
N PRO A 299 -30.37 4.73 1.03
CA PRO A 299 -29.74 4.69 -0.28
C PRO A 299 -29.10 3.31 -0.50
N THR A 300 -29.68 2.52 -1.40
CA THR A 300 -29.11 1.24 -1.83
C THR A 300 -28.08 1.49 -2.92
N ASN A 301 -26.84 1.03 -2.69
CA ASN A 301 -25.85 0.92 -3.75
C ASN A 301 -26.30 -0.19 -4.70
N ASP A 302 -27.06 0.17 -5.73
CA ASP A 302 -27.46 -0.78 -6.77
C ASP A 302 -26.28 -1.04 -7.71
N LEU A 303 -25.27 -1.77 -7.20
CA LEU A 303 -24.09 -2.25 -7.94
C LEU A 303 -24.48 -3.15 -9.13
N SER A 304 -25.76 -3.53 -9.24
CA SER A 304 -26.32 -4.37 -10.29
C SER A 304 -26.61 -3.64 -11.61
N SER A 305 -26.71 -2.30 -11.60
CA SER A 305 -27.21 -1.50 -12.73
C SER A 305 -26.15 -0.70 -13.49
N HIS A 306 -24.88 -0.80 -13.13
CA HIS A 306 -23.81 -0.24 -13.94
C HIS A 306 -23.54 -1.13 -15.14
N THR A 307 -24.19 -0.82 -16.27
CA THR A 307 -23.63 -1.13 -17.60
C THR A 307 -22.20 -0.63 -17.59
N GLN A 308 -21.25 -1.56 -17.55
CA GLN A 308 -19.81 -1.25 -17.64
C GLN A 308 -19.61 -0.39 -18.89
N PRO A 309 -19.18 0.89 -18.76
CA PRO A 309 -18.58 1.54 -19.92
C PRO A 309 -17.40 0.66 -20.32
N LEU A 310 -17.31 0.34 -21.62
CA LEU A 310 -16.23 -0.45 -22.19
C LEU A 310 -14.87 -0.04 -21.59
N VAL A 311 -14.24 -1.00 -20.91
CA VAL A 311 -12.87 -0.92 -20.32
C VAL A 311 -11.81 -0.59 -21.39
N GLU A 312 -12.18 -0.59 -22.67
CA GLU A 312 -11.31 -0.25 -23.80
C GLU A 312 -10.85 1.22 -23.82
N VAL A 313 -11.54 2.15 -23.14
CA VAL A 313 -11.14 3.58 -23.15
C VAL A 313 -9.91 3.87 -22.27
N GLU A 314 -9.55 2.97 -21.34
CA GLU A 314 -8.37 3.14 -20.44
C GLU A 314 -7.10 2.41 -20.89
N LEU A 315 -7.08 1.77 -22.08
CA LEU A 315 -5.84 1.27 -22.65
C LEU A 315 -5.06 2.42 -23.31
N ARG A 316 -4.31 3.19 -22.51
CA ARG A 316 -3.29 4.09 -23.08
C ARG A 316 -2.21 3.25 -23.76
N LYS A 317 -2.00 3.48 -25.07
CA LYS A 317 -0.86 2.93 -25.83
C LYS A 317 0.44 3.27 -25.12
N THR A 318 1.21 2.24 -24.77
CA THR A 318 2.56 2.38 -24.22
C THR A 318 3.53 2.71 -25.36
N GLU A 319 3.85 3.99 -25.55
CA GLU A 319 5.03 4.40 -26.31
C GLU A 319 6.11 4.85 -25.32
N PHE A 320 7.28 4.19 -25.38
CA PHE A 320 8.45 4.59 -24.60
C PHE A 320 9.16 5.75 -25.30
N GLN A 321 9.23 6.90 -24.65
CA GLN A 321 9.96 8.07 -25.14
C GLN A 321 11.05 8.44 -24.11
N PHE A 322 12.31 8.34 -24.52
CA PHE A 322 13.45 8.79 -23.70
C PHE A 322 13.62 10.30 -23.83
N PHE A 323 13.59 11.03 -22.70
CA PHE A 323 13.90 12.46 -22.65
C PHE A 323 15.29 12.68 -22.05
N TYR A 324 16.12 13.45 -22.74
CA TYR A 324 17.31 14.09 -22.15
C TYR A 324 16.86 15.45 -21.59
N VAL A 325 17.05 15.66 -20.28
CA VAL A 325 16.82 16.98 -19.65
C VAL A 325 18.19 17.63 -19.41
N ALA A 326 18.41 18.80 -20.04
CA ALA A 326 19.51 19.69 -19.70
C ALA A 326 19.22 20.31 -18.32
N THR A 327 19.97 19.94 -17.29
CA THR A 327 19.81 20.50 -15.95
C THR A 327 20.37 21.92 -15.91
N VAL A 328 19.48 22.91 -15.75
CA VAL A 328 19.88 24.26 -15.32
C VAL A 328 20.18 24.19 -13.84
N GLU A 329 21.43 24.41 -13.43
CA GLU A 329 21.78 24.44 -12.01
C GLU A 329 21.08 25.62 -11.30
N PRO A 330 20.44 25.40 -10.14
CA PRO A 330 19.82 26.48 -9.38
C PRO A 330 20.87 27.43 -8.78
N ILE A 331 20.59 28.73 -8.79
CA ILE A 331 21.47 29.81 -8.30
C ILE A 331 21.80 29.66 -6.80
N ILE A 332 20.91 29.05 -6.01
CA ILE A 332 21.14 28.77 -4.58
C ILE A 332 20.86 27.29 -4.33
N ASP A 333 21.92 26.56 -4.02
CA ASP A 333 21.85 25.15 -3.63
C ASP A 333 21.27 25.03 -2.21
N THR A 334 19.98 24.66 -2.13
CA THR A 334 19.25 24.48 -0.88
C THR A 334 19.82 23.33 -0.03
N PHE A 335 20.49 22.35 -0.65
CA PHE A 335 21.02 21.16 0.00
C PHE A 335 22.19 21.45 0.97
N ARG A 336 22.75 22.67 0.91
CA ARG A 336 23.87 23.10 1.75
C ARG A 336 23.49 23.50 3.17
N TYR A 337 22.20 23.56 3.49
CA TYR A 337 21.73 24.07 4.77
C TYR A 337 21.13 22.93 5.62
N SER A 338 21.24 22.98 6.94
CA SER A 338 20.67 21.93 7.82
C SER A 338 19.50 22.43 8.66
N SER A 339 19.10 23.69 8.44
CA SER A 339 18.05 24.37 9.18
C SER A 339 17.35 25.34 8.24
N CYS A 340 16.04 25.15 8.09
CA CYS A 340 15.19 26.03 7.32
C CYS A 340 15.21 27.47 7.87
N THR A 341 15.17 27.67 9.19
CA THR A 341 15.20 29.02 9.77
C THR A 341 16.51 29.75 9.45
N LYS A 342 17.64 29.03 9.41
CA LYS A 342 18.94 29.59 8.94
C LYS A 342 18.91 29.88 7.44
N PHE A 343 18.31 29.00 6.65
CA PHE A 343 18.17 29.17 5.21
C PHE A 343 17.29 30.39 4.86
N LEU A 344 16.09 30.51 5.45
CA LEU A 344 15.18 31.64 5.24
C LEU A 344 15.80 32.97 5.68
N ARG A 345 16.55 32.98 6.79
CA ARG A 345 17.30 34.18 7.21
C ARG A 345 18.38 34.56 6.21
N MET A 346 19.11 33.58 5.67
CA MET A 346 20.14 33.82 4.66
C MET A 346 19.52 34.39 3.37
N VAL A 347 18.43 33.78 2.88
CA VAL A 347 17.69 34.30 1.70
C VAL A 347 17.15 35.70 1.97
N ALA A 348 16.58 35.96 3.16
CA ALA A 348 16.11 37.28 3.55
C ALA A 348 17.24 38.33 3.51
N TRP A 349 18.43 38.01 4.04
CA TRP A 349 19.59 38.89 3.95
C TRP A 349 20.04 39.16 2.52
N ILE A 350 20.03 38.15 1.64
CA ILE A 350 20.32 38.32 0.21
C ILE A 350 19.31 39.27 -0.43
N LEU A 351 18.01 39.07 -0.18
CA LEU A 351 16.95 39.91 -0.74
C LEU A 351 17.05 41.36 -0.22
N CYS A 352 17.33 41.56 1.08
CA CYS A 352 17.59 42.88 1.65
C CYS A 352 18.82 43.55 1.01
N PHE A 353 19.90 42.80 0.81
CA PHE A 353 21.10 43.31 0.15
C PHE A 353 20.80 43.75 -1.28
N VAL A 354 20.13 42.89 -2.07
CA VAL A 354 19.73 43.20 -3.45
C VAL A 354 18.82 44.43 -3.50
N ARG A 355 17.88 44.57 -2.55
CA ARG A 355 17.00 45.73 -2.43
C ARG A 355 17.82 47.01 -2.19
N ASN A 356 18.73 46.97 -1.22
CA ASN A 356 19.61 48.09 -0.90
C ASN A 356 20.49 48.49 -2.10
N CYS A 357 21.00 47.54 -2.88
CA CYS A 357 21.76 47.83 -4.10
C CYS A 357 20.92 48.45 -5.24
N LYS A 358 19.59 48.23 -5.24
CA LYS A 358 18.68 48.71 -6.30
C LYS A 358 17.97 50.02 -5.95
N SER A 359 17.98 50.45 -4.68
CA SER A 359 17.29 51.65 -4.23
C SER A 359 18.04 52.94 -4.58
N GLN A 360 17.36 53.87 -5.26
CA GLN A 360 17.79 55.26 -5.39
C GLN A 360 16.66 56.23 -4.99
N PRO A 361 16.91 57.21 -4.10
CA PRO A 361 18.14 57.44 -3.33
C PRO A 361 18.43 56.32 -2.34
N HIS A 362 19.69 56.21 -1.91
CA HIS A 362 20.20 55.09 -1.11
C HIS A 362 19.71 55.20 0.35
N ILE A 363 18.46 54.79 0.60
CA ILE A 363 17.90 54.65 1.94
C ILE A 363 18.13 53.20 2.37
N PRO A 364 19.01 52.91 3.35
CA PRO A 364 19.28 51.55 3.78
C PRO A 364 18.03 50.95 4.44
N HIS A 365 17.54 49.83 3.91
CA HIS A 365 16.50 49.05 4.55
C HIS A 365 17.10 48.23 5.69
N GLU A 366 16.58 48.42 6.91
CA GLU A 366 16.92 47.60 8.07
C GLU A 366 16.15 46.29 8.07
N PHE A 367 16.88 45.20 8.29
CA PHE A 367 16.33 43.85 8.35
C PHE A 367 15.28 43.74 9.46
N ASN A 368 14.09 43.26 9.11
CA ASN A 368 12.99 43.06 10.05
C ASN A 368 12.25 41.73 9.80
N CYS A 369 11.25 41.43 10.64
CA CYS A 369 10.54 40.14 10.56
C CYS A 369 9.82 39.92 9.22
N ASN A 370 9.36 41.00 8.57
CA ASN A 370 8.68 40.93 7.27
C ASN A 370 9.64 40.45 6.17
N ASP A 371 10.95 40.67 6.30
CA ASP A 371 11.93 40.18 5.32
C ASP A 371 12.06 38.66 5.33
N ILE A 372 11.83 38.02 6.49
CA ILE A 372 11.79 36.56 6.60
C ILE A 372 10.52 36.00 5.94
N GLU A 373 9.39 36.69 6.12
CA GLU A 373 8.14 36.33 5.43
C GLU A 373 8.29 36.47 3.91
N ASN A 374 8.82 37.61 3.43
CA ASN A 374 9.10 37.82 2.01
C ASN A 374 10.07 36.77 1.43
N ALA A 375 11.08 36.35 2.20
CA ALA A 375 11.99 35.29 1.79
C ALA A 375 11.30 33.93 1.68
N LYS A 376 10.37 33.63 2.59
CA LYS A 376 9.55 32.42 2.55
C LYS A 376 8.67 32.42 1.29
N GLU A 377 7.99 33.54 1.03
CA GLU A 377 7.16 33.73 -0.17
C GLU A 377 7.97 33.53 -1.46
N TYR A 378 9.14 34.18 -1.54
CA TYR A 378 10.06 34.07 -2.66
C TYR A 378 10.52 32.62 -2.92
N CYS A 379 10.86 31.88 -1.85
CA CYS A 379 11.28 30.49 -1.96
C CYS A 379 10.14 29.59 -2.48
N ILE A 380 8.91 29.78 -1.98
CA ILE A 380 7.75 29.00 -2.42
C ILE A 380 7.46 29.26 -3.90
N GLN A 381 7.40 30.53 -4.32
CA GLN A 381 7.14 30.88 -5.72
C GLN A 381 8.23 30.35 -6.66
N THR A 382 9.50 30.41 -6.23
CA THR A 382 10.63 29.87 -7.00
C THR A 382 10.54 28.36 -7.14
N ALA A 383 10.24 27.64 -6.07
CA ALA A 383 10.07 26.19 -6.10
C ALA A 383 8.88 25.78 -6.98
N GLN A 384 7.75 26.48 -6.88
CA GLN A 384 6.60 26.26 -7.75
C GLN A 384 6.97 26.46 -9.23
N TYR A 385 7.71 27.53 -9.54
CA TYR A 385 8.16 27.82 -10.91
C TYR A 385 9.15 26.79 -11.45
N GLN A 386 10.02 26.23 -10.60
CA GLN A 386 10.96 25.19 -10.99
C GLN A 386 10.25 23.87 -11.32
N CYS A 387 9.19 23.53 -10.58
CA CYS A 387 8.46 22.28 -10.79
C CYS A 387 7.43 22.38 -11.93
N PHE A 388 6.75 23.52 -12.07
CA PHE A 388 5.63 23.70 -13.01
C PHE A 388 5.79 24.97 -13.87
N PRO A 389 6.92 25.14 -14.59
CA PRO A 389 7.19 26.37 -15.32
C PRO A 389 6.18 26.61 -16.45
N ASP A 390 5.83 25.56 -17.20
CA ASP A 390 4.93 25.66 -18.35
C ASP A 390 3.50 25.98 -17.92
N GLU A 391 3.02 25.35 -16.84
CA GLU A 391 1.70 25.61 -16.28
C GLU A 391 1.59 27.00 -15.69
N ILE A 392 2.59 27.45 -14.94
CA ILE A 392 2.58 28.80 -14.37
C ILE A 392 2.64 29.85 -15.49
N ASN A 393 3.43 29.63 -16.54
CA ASN A 393 3.47 30.53 -17.69
C ASN A 393 2.16 30.52 -18.49
N ALA A 394 1.48 29.37 -18.61
CA ALA A 394 0.17 29.27 -19.24
C ALA A 394 -0.90 30.02 -18.44
N LEU A 395 -0.95 29.82 -17.11
CA LEU A 395 -1.90 30.49 -16.22
C LEU A 395 -1.65 32.00 -16.13
N LYS A 396 -0.39 32.46 -16.10
CA LYS A 396 -0.04 33.89 -16.17
C LYS A 396 -0.51 34.54 -17.47
N ALA A 397 -0.50 33.78 -18.57
CA ALA A 397 -0.94 34.22 -19.88
C ALA A 397 -2.46 34.03 -20.13
N GLY A 398 -3.22 33.55 -19.13
CA GLY A 398 -4.65 33.26 -19.29
C GLY A 398 -4.96 32.15 -20.31
N ARG A 399 -3.99 31.28 -20.60
CA ARG A 399 -4.15 30.16 -21.55
C ARG A 399 -4.57 28.89 -20.82
N PRO A 400 -5.37 28.02 -21.47
CA PRO A 400 -5.70 26.72 -20.90
C PRO A 400 -4.44 25.87 -20.75
N LEU A 401 -4.40 25.06 -19.69
CA LEU A 401 -3.31 24.11 -19.49
C LEU A 401 -3.30 23.04 -20.57
N GLN A 402 -2.10 22.54 -20.89
CA GLN A 402 -1.96 21.43 -21.83
C GLN A 402 -2.64 20.18 -21.25
N THR A 403 -3.30 19.41 -22.10
CA THR A 403 -4.01 18.17 -21.73
C THR A 403 -3.12 17.08 -21.12
N LYS A 404 -1.80 17.21 -21.26
CA LYS A 404 -0.79 16.32 -20.65
C LYS A 404 -0.23 16.81 -19.31
N SER A 405 -0.61 18.01 -18.86
CA SER A 405 -0.13 18.54 -17.59
C SER A 405 -0.63 17.66 -16.45
N GLU A 406 0.31 17.19 -15.62
CA GLU A 406 0.06 16.32 -14.46
C GLU A 406 -0.87 16.98 -13.44
N ILE A 407 -0.94 18.31 -13.46
CA ILE A 407 -1.71 19.09 -12.50
C ILE A 407 -3.03 19.63 -13.06
N SER A 408 -3.31 19.42 -14.36
CA SER A 408 -4.52 19.92 -15.02
C SER A 408 -5.83 19.39 -14.41
N CYS A 409 -5.81 18.16 -13.88
CA CYS A 409 -6.95 17.51 -13.24
C CYS A 409 -7.29 18.08 -11.85
N PHE A 410 -6.41 18.90 -11.26
CA PHE A 410 -6.62 19.54 -9.96
C PHE A 410 -7.11 20.99 -10.07
N ASN A 411 -7.54 21.40 -11.27
CA ASN A 411 -8.06 22.74 -11.55
C ASN A 411 -7.18 23.88 -10.97
N PRO A 412 -5.92 23.98 -11.44
CA PRO A 412 -4.98 24.99 -10.96
C PRO A 412 -5.38 26.40 -11.36
N CYS A 413 -5.22 27.33 -10.42
CA CYS A 413 -5.37 28.75 -10.62
C CYS A 413 -4.17 29.50 -10.01
N LEU A 414 -3.90 30.71 -10.51
CA LEU A 414 -2.94 31.61 -9.86
C LEU A 414 -3.69 32.57 -8.94
N LYS A 415 -3.38 32.54 -7.65
CA LYS A 415 -3.93 33.47 -6.66
C LYS A 415 -2.82 34.08 -5.83
N ASP A 416 -2.75 35.40 -5.82
CA ASP A 416 -1.69 36.19 -5.14
C ASP A 416 -0.27 35.82 -5.60
N GLY A 417 -0.12 35.44 -6.88
CA GLY A 417 1.17 35.03 -7.46
C GLY A 417 1.56 33.57 -7.19
N TYR A 418 0.74 32.81 -6.45
CA TYR A 418 0.97 31.39 -6.16
C TYR A 418 0.13 30.49 -7.05
N LEU A 419 0.73 29.38 -7.47
CA LEU A 419 -0.02 28.27 -8.04
C LEU A 419 -0.84 27.63 -6.93
N ARG A 420 -2.16 27.68 -7.07
CA ARG A 420 -3.16 27.08 -6.18
C ARG A 420 -4.04 26.13 -6.97
N PHE A 421 -4.75 25.26 -6.28
CA PHE A 421 -5.65 24.29 -6.86
C PHE A 421 -7.03 24.48 -6.25
N GLU A 422 -8.03 24.75 -7.08
CA GLU A 422 -9.41 24.85 -6.64
C GLU A 422 -10.12 23.54 -7.01
N VAL A 423 -10.14 22.49 -6.15
CA VAL A 423 -11.25 21.48 -6.06
C VAL A 423 -10.96 20.22 -5.17
N PHE A 424 -11.91 19.96 -4.27
CA PHE A 424 -12.54 18.72 -3.73
C PHE A 424 -11.78 17.46 -3.26
N ASN A 425 -10.45 17.34 -3.38
CA ASN A 425 -9.75 16.15 -2.85
C ASN A 425 -8.63 16.53 -1.85
N TYR A 426 -9.06 16.81 -0.62
CA TYR A 426 -8.21 17.29 0.48
C TYR A 426 -7.13 16.29 0.95
N LEU A 427 -7.24 15.00 0.60
CA LEU A 427 -6.33 13.95 1.08
C LEU A 427 -4.97 13.89 0.37
N LYS A 428 -4.87 14.29 -0.91
CA LYS A 428 -3.59 14.28 -1.64
C LYS A 428 -2.76 15.55 -1.45
N PHE A 429 -3.40 16.69 -1.13
CA PHE A 429 -2.69 17.97 -1.03
C PHE A 429 -2.18 18.31 0.38
N LEU A 430 -2.84 17.82 1.45
CA LEU A 430 -2.27 17.89 2.80
C LEU A 430 -0.90 17.20 2.87
N GLN A 431 -0.62 16.21 2.02
CA GLN A 431 0.71 15.61 1.90
C GLN A 431 1.72 16.53 1.21
N ILE A 432 1.35 17.32 0.20
CA ILE A 432 2.28 18.23 -0.51
C ILE A 432 2.56 19.48 0.33
N LEU A 433 1.53 20.07 0.95
CA LEU A 433 1.70 21.20 1.87
C LEU A 433 2.31 20.78 3.19
N ASN A 434 1.94 19.64 3.80
CA ASN A 434 2.69 19.15 4.97
C ASN A 434 4.09 18.74 4.57
N THR A 435 4.36 18.21 3.37
CA THR A 435 5.75 17.96 2.98
C THR A 435 6.53 19.26 2.94
N LEU A 436 6.01 20.35 2.36
CA LEU A 436 6.65 21.67 2.36
C LEU A 436 6.71 22.37 3.74
N TYR A 437 5.69 22.21 4.58
CA TYR A 437 5.60 22.85 5.92
C TYR A 437 6.42 22.07 6.97
N TYR A 438 6.35 20.74 6.95
CA TYR A 438 7.17 19.84 7.76
C TYR A 438 8.65 19.87 7.30
N TRP A 439 8.91 20.09 5.99
CA TRP A 439 10.22 20.40 5.41
C TRP A 439 10.89 21.65 5.99
N LEU A 440 10.09 22.68 6.29
CA LEU A 440 10.58 23.95 6.82
C LEU A 440 10.80 23.93 8.34
N GLU A 441 10.40 22.87 9.06
CA GLU A 441 10.53 22.84 10.53
C GLU A 441 11.34 21.68 11.10
N THR A 442 11.55 20.56 10.39
CA THR A 442 11.95 19.32 11.10
C THR A 442 13.11 18.47 10.55
N THR A 443 13.74 18.76 9.40
CA THR A 443 14.83 17.91 8.87
C THR A 443 16.02 18.67 8.27
N PRO A 444 17.27 18.18 8.47
CA PRO A 444 18.47 18.77 7.87
C PRO A 444 18.56 18.46 6.36
N LEU A 445 18.88 19.45 5.50
CA LEU A 445 18.77 19.33 4.04
C LEU A 445 19.81 18.41 3.35
N SER A 446 20.63 17.68 4.11
CA SER A 446 21.60 16.71 3.56
C SER A 446 20.96 15.42 3.02
N SER A 447 19.66 15.18 3.24
CA SER A 447 18.94 13.95 2.81
C SER A 447 18.22 14.08 1.45
N PHE A 448 18.43 15.17 0.73
CA PHE A 448 17.57 15.63 -0.37
C PHE A 448 17.80 14.86 -1.70
N ARG A 449 18.91 14.14 -1.90
CA ARG A 449 19.26 13.54 -3.21
C ARG A 449 18.37 12.37 -3.71
N SER A 450 17.41 11.86 -2.95
CA SER A 450 16.75 10.57 -3.26
C SER A 450 15.25 10.59 -3.55
N SER A 451 14.56 11.72 -3.41
CA SER A 451 13.09 11.66 -3.22
C SER A 451 12.23 12.58 -4.09
N ILE A 452 12.78 13.42 -4.96
CA ILE A 452 11.95 14.28 -5.84
C ILE A 452 11.48 13.59 -7.13
N PRO A 453 12.32 12.85 -7.90
CA PRO A 453 11.83 12.13 -9.08
C PRO A 453 10.88 10.98 -8.73
N THR A 454 11.00 10.44 -7.52
CA THR A 454 10.28 9.23 -7.08
C THR A 454 8.88 9.53 -6.59
N TYR A 455 8.58 10.75 -6.16
CA TYR A 455 7.25 11.09 -5.63
C TYR A 455 6.29 11.66 -6.68
N ILE A 456 6.79 12.19 -7.79
CA ILE A 456 5.94 12.54 -8.94
C ILE A 456 5.60 11.29 -9.77
N SER A 457 6.49 10.29 -9.81
CA SER A 457 6.24 9.03 -10.53
C SER A 457 5.39 7.98 -9.78
N ILE A 458 4.96 8.27 -8.55
CA ILE A 458 4.14 7.37 -7.70
C ILE A 458 2.72 7.94 -7.43
N ILE A 459 2.33 9.03 -8.09
CA ILE A 459 0.95 9.58 -8.05
C ILE A 459 0.30 9.41 -9.41
#